data_AF-A0A646P2Y0-F1
#
_entry.id   AF-A0A646P2Y0-F1
#
_cell.length_a   1.000
_cell.length_b   1.000
_cell.length_c   1.000
_cell.angle_alpha   90.00
_cell.angle_beta   90.00
_cell.angle_gamma   90.00
#
_symmetry.space_group_name_H-M   'P 1'
#
loop_
_entity.id
_entity.type
_entity.pdbx_description
1 polymer ?
#
loop_
_entity_poly.entity_id
_entity_poly.type
_entity_poly.pdbx_seq_one_letter_code
_entity_poly.pdbx_strand_id
1 'polypeptide(L)' 'MKVFKGVVFVVLVVVVAVGVFNGIVMAVSAYFGPFYDGDAEQNRNFGIWLVGNGVVMLFAMVGGAVWYRRYLRRGRV' A
#
# COMPACT_ATOMS: atom_id res chain seq x y z
N MET A 1 21.45 2.44 -14.37
CA MET A 1 20.76 3.63 -13.83
C MET A 1 19.22 3.62 -13.97
N LYS A 2 18.64 3.29 -15.14
CA LYS A 2 17.16 3.27 -15.30
C LYS A 2 16.47 2.27 -14.36
N VAL A 3 17.06 1.08 -14.17
CA VAL A 3 16.53 0.07 -13.23
C VAL A 3 16.50 0.60 -11.80
N PHE A 4 17.60 1.19 -11.32
CA PHE A 4 17.68 1.78 -9.98
C PHE A 4 16.62 2.87 -9.76
N LYS A 5 16.46 3.80 -10.71
CA LYS A 5 15.41 4.83 -10.66
C LYS A 5 14.00 4.22 -10.65
N GLY A 6 13.78 3.16 -11.39
CA GLY A 6 12.51 2.42 -11.39
C GLY A 6 12.21 1.76 -10.06
N VAL A 7 13.20 1.09 -9.45
CA VAL A 7 13.06 0.47 -8.12
C VAL A 7 12.73 1.53 -7.07
N VAL A 8 13.48 2.62 -7.02
CA VAL A 8 13.22 3.73 -6.09
C VAL A 8 11.81 4.29 -6.29
N PHE A 9 11.37 4.50 -7.53
CA PHE A 9 10.02 4.96 -7.82
C PHE A 9 8.95 4.00 -7.30
N VAL A 10 9.10 2.70 -7.54
CA VAL A 10 8.15 1.67 -7.06
C VAL A 10 8.12 1.64 -5.53
N VAL A 11 9.28 1.70 -4.87
CA VAL A 11 9.37 1.74 -3.41
C VAL A 11 8.64 2.97 -2.85
N LEU A 12 8.82 4.15 -3.44
CA LEU A 12 8.10 5.35 -3.02
C LEU A 12 6.59 5.20 -3.18
N VAL A 13 6.12 4.63 -4.29
CA VAL A 13 4.68 4.35 -4.50
C VAL A 13 4.15 3.40 -3.43
N VAL A 14 4.90 2.34 -3.09
CA VAL A 14 4.52 1.40 -2.03
C VAL A 14 4.45 2.09 -0.67
N VAL A 15 5.47 2.88 -0.30
CA VAL A 15 5.50 3.62 0.97
C VAL A 15 4.30 4.54 1.09
N VAL A 16 3.98 5.30 0.04
CA VAL A 16 2.81 6.19 0.02
C VAL A 16 1.51 5.39 0.15
N ALA A 17 1.35 4.33 -0.63
CA ALA A 17 0.13 3.52 -0.62
C ALA A 17 -0.13 2.85 0.74
N VAL A 18 0.91 2.25 1.34
CA VAL A 18 0.84 1.64 2.67
C VAL A 18 0.58 2.70 3.73
N GLY A 19 1.24 3.86 3.65
CA GLY A 19 1.01 4.98 4.57
C GLY A 19 -0.43 5.48 4.53
N VAL A 20 -0.99 5.68 3.34
CA VAL A 20 -2.39 6.08 3.15
C VAL A 20 -3.34 5.02 3.69
N PHE A 21 -3.13 3.75 3.35
CA PHE A 21 -3.97 2.65 3.85
C PHE A 21 -4.00 2.60 5.38
N ASN A 22 -2.83 2.64 6.03
CA ASN A 22 -2.74 2.62 7.48
C ASN A 22 -3.33 3.89 8.11
N GLY A 23 -3.14 5.06 7.49
CA GLY A 23 -3.77 6.30 7.92
C GLY A 23 -5.30 6.21 7.90
N ILE A 24 -5.88 5.61 6.87
CA ILE A 24 -7.33 5.35 6.78
C ILE A 24 -7.78 4.39 7.88
N VAL A 25 -7.07 3.27 8.08
CA VAL A 25 -7.39 2.32 9.15
C VAL A 25 -7.38 3.01 10.51
N MET A 26 -6.37 3.82 10.81
CA MET A 26 -6.32 4.59 12.05
C MET A 26 -7.48 5.59 12.19
N ALA A 27 -7.82 6.31 11.12
CA ALA A 27 -8.92 7.26 11.13
C ALA A 27 -10.28 6.59 11.37
N VAL A 28 -10.52 5.45 10.72
CA VAL A 28 -11.73 4.63 10.93
C VAL A 28 -11.79 4.14 12.38
N SER A 29 -10.66 3.69 12.94
CA SER A 29 -10.61 3.26 14.34
C SER A 29 -10.91 4.41 15.30
N ALA A 30 -10.38 5.60 15.04
CA ALA A 30 -10.61 6.76 15.89
C ALA A 30 -12.09 7.19 15.90
N TYR A 31 -12.81 6.98 14.80
CA TYR A 31 -14.21 7.37 14.66
C TYR A 31 -15.21 6.31 15.18
N PHE A 32 -14.98 5.03 14.86
CA PHE A 32 -15.91 3.95 15.17
C PHE A 32 -15.58 3.17 16.45
N GLY A 33 -14.44 3.46 17.08
CA GLY A 33 -13.93 2.72 18.23
C GLY A 33 -12.72 1.85 17.87
N PRO A 34 -11.96 1.39 18.89
CA PRO A 34 -10.75 0.62 18.66
C PRO A 34 -11.07 -0.67 17.89
N PHE A 35 -10.30 -0.94 16.83
CA PHE A 35 -10.43 -2.19 16.06
C PHE A 35 -10.11 -3.46 16.87
N TYR A 36 -9.68 -3.35 18.11
CA TYR A 36 -9.14 -4.47 18.90
C TYR A 36 -9.79 -4.52 20.28
N ASP A 37 -11.13 -4.56 20.34
CA ASP A 37 -11.85 -4.83 21.58
C ASP A 37 -12.18 -6.34 21.68
N GLY A 38 -11.41 -7.08 22.50
CA GLY A 38 -11.60 -8.50 22.79
C GLY A 38 -10.87 -9.47 21.84
N ASP A 39 -10.43 -10.61 22.38
CA ASP A 39 -9.48 -11.54 21.71
C ASP A 39 -9.96 -12.07 20.35
N ALA A 40 -11.25 -12.40 20.23
CA ALA A 40 -11.83 -12.94 19.00
C ALA A 40 -11.95 -11.89 17.89
N GLU A 41 -12.28 -10.64 18.24
CA GLU A 41 -12.39 -9.53 17.29
C GLU A 41 -11.01 -9.01 16.92
N GLN A 42 -10.08 -9.04 17.86
CA GLN A 42 -8.69 -8.65 17.64
C GLN A 42 -8.02 -9.51 16.58
N ASN A 43 -8.16 -10.83 16.66
CA ASN A 43 -7.55 -11.73 15.68
C ASN A 43 -8.17 -11.56 14.27
N ARG A 44 -9.49 -11.39 14.19
CA ARG A 44 -10.21 -11.14 12.93
C ARG A 44 -9.77 -9.83 12.28
N ASN A 45 -9.76 -8.75 13.05
CA ASN A 45 -9.45 -7.42 12.56
C ASN A 45 -7.96 -7.28 12.21
N PHE A 46 -7.07 -7.95 12.95
CA PHE A 46 -5.66 -8.09 12.58
C PHE A 46 -5.50 -8.84 11.25
N GLY A 47 -6.24 -9.95 11.06
CA GLY A 47 -6.23 -10.69 9.80
C GLY A 47 -6.66 -9.84 8.61
N ILE A 48 -7.74 -9.06 8.76
CA ILE A 48 -8.22 -8.12 7.73
C ILE A 48 -7.16 -7.05 7.44
N TRP A 49 -6.57 -6.44 8.47
CA TRP A 49 -5.51 -5.45 8.32
C TRP A 49 -4.28 -6.02 7.59
N LEU A 50 -3.87 -7.24 7.93
CA LEU A 50 -2.72 -7.92 7.34
C LEU A 50 -2.96 -8.24 5.86
N VAL A 51 -4.13 -8.83 5.55
CA VAL A 51 -4.53 -9.10 4.15
C VAL A 51 -4.63 -7.80 3.37
N GLY A 52 -5.22 -6.76 3.95
CA GLY A 52 -5.30 -5.43 3.35
C GLY A 52 -3.93 -4.86 2.98
N ASN A 53 -2.95 -4.92 3.89
CA ASN A 53 -1.57 -4.49 3.59
C ASN A 53 -0.96 -5.32 2.45
N GLY A 54 -1.14 -6.64 2.47
CA GLY A 54 -0.63 -7.52 1.40
C GLY A 54 -1.20 -7.15 0.02
N VAL A 55 -2.52 -6.91 -0.05
CA VAL A 55 -3.22 -6.50 -1.26
C VAL A 55 -2.73 -5.12 -1.74
N VAL A 56 -2.66 -4.14 -0.85
CA VAL A 56 -2.18 -2.78 -1.17
C VAL A 56 -0.74 -2.83 -1.69
N MET A 57 0.13 -3.59 -1.04
CA MET A 57 1.53 -3.73 -1.45
C MET A 57 1.63 -4.34 -2.85
N LEU A 58 0.86 -5.41 -3.13
CA LEU A 58 0.85 -6.06 -4.44
C LEU A 58 0.39 -5.10 -5.55
N PHE A 59 -0.72 -4.39 -5.34
CA PHE A 59 -1.22 -3.43 -6.32
C PHE A 59 -0.28 -2.23 -6.50
N ALA A 60 0.33 -1.72 -5.43
CA ALA A 60 1.28 -0.63 -5.50
C ALA A 60 2.56 -1.02 -6.27
N MET A 61 3.08 -2.23 -6.04
CA MET A 61 4.24 -2.75 -6.77
C MET A 61 3.95 -2.89 -8.27
N VAL A 62 2.85 -3.58 -8.62
CA VAL A 62 2.46 -3.80 -10.02
C VAL A 62 2.13 -2.48 -10.71
N GLY A 63 1.33 -1.63 -10.05
CA GLY A 63 0.93 -0.32 -10.54
C GLY A 63 2.12 0.61 -10.76
N GLY A 64 3.03 0.70 -9.78
CA GLY A 64 4.26 1.49 -9.87
C GLY A 64 5.17 0.99 -11.01
N ALA A 65 5.31 -0.32 -11.18
CA ALA A 65 6.12 -0.90 -12.25
C ALA A 65 5.51 -0.61 -13.63
N VAL A 66 4.20 -0.77 -13.79
CA VAL A 66 3.48 -0.45 -15.04
C VAL A 66 3.57 1.03 -15.35
N TRP A 67 3.39 1.90 -14.35
CA TRP A 67 3.52 3.35 -14.49
C TRP A 67 4.92 3.74 -14.97
N TYR A 68 5.96 3.24 -14.31
CA TYR A 68 7.34 3.54 -14.68
C TYR A 68 7.66 3.08 -16.10
N ARG A 69 7.20 1.88 -16.49
CA ARG A 69 7.33 1.37 -17.86
C ARG A 69 6.62 2.26 -18.88
N ARG A 70 5.41 2.75 -18.58
CA ARG A 70 4.67 3.67 -19.46
C ARG A 70 5.38 5.01 -19.59
N TYR A 71 5.90 5.57 -18.51
CA TYR A 71 6.69 6.80 -18.51
C TYR A 71 7.92 6.69 -19.42
N LEU A 72 8.69 5.59 -19.31
CA LEU A 72 9.84 5.34 -20.16
C LEU A 72 9.49 5.17 -21.65
N ARG A 73 8.30 4.64 -21.96
CA ARG A 73 7.82 4.52 -23.34
C ARG A 73 7.42 5.86 -23.94
N ARG A 74 6.82 6.76 -23.15
CA ARG A 74 6.42 8.10 -23.59
C ARG A 74 7.60 9.04 -23.82
N GLY A 75 8.66 8.94 -23.01
CA GLY A 75 9.89 9.73 -23.19
C GLY A 75 10.84 9.20 -24.28
N ARG A 76 10.39 8.27 -25.13
CA ARG A 76 11.17 7.68 -26.22
C ARG A 76 10.57 7.97 -27.60
N VAL A 77 9.54 8.82 -27.65
CA VAL A 77 8.91 9.40 -28.85
C VAL A 77 9.41 10.83 -28.98
#